data_AF-A0AAU9FNH8-F1
#
_entry.id   AF-A0AAU9FNH8-F1
#
_cell.length_a   1.000
_cell.length_b   1.000
_cell.length_c   1.000
_cell.angle_alpha   90.00
_cell.angle_beta   90.00
_cell.angle_gamma   90.00
#
_symmetry.space_group_name_H-M   'P 1'
#
loop_
_entity.id
_entity.type
_entity.pdbx_description
1 polymer ?
#
loop_
_entity_poly.entity_id
_entity_poly.type
_entity_poly.pdbx_seq_one_letter_code
_entity_poly.pdbx_strand_id
1 'polypeptide(L)'
;MEENKQNLEVGISAKKRKPRLTKATKQRVLKYLEKTGFSRENLKRATEGEKDAEAIIEYMVNSCEEAEAKVERECDSVSLNNINQWLELMKSTQLSERCEYEAAAVVNSILLNERQPLPAKMNGIDLKAAYKFLGNALMGQPQEQMSDATKAFLSREIELLIAEANTDESDEAARDMGQRQYNCTEYDYQAQPHKCSLDPLLQDEWKT
;
A
#
# COMPACT_ATOMS: atom_id res chain seq x y z
N MET A 1 0.16 0.40 66.47
CA MET A 1 -0.55 -0.02 65.25
C MET A 1 -1.14 1.23 64.65
N GLU A 2 -0.39 2.17 64.08
CA GLU A 2 0.69 2.06 63.09
C GLU A 2 0.29 1.25 61.85
N GLU A 3 0.60 1.86 60.69
CA GLU A 3 0.38 1.46 59.29
C GLU A 3 -0.97 1.85 58.65
N ASN A 4 -1.03 2.49 57.48
CA ASN A 4 0.02 3.05 56.62
C ASN A 4 -0.64 4.07 55.66
N LYS A 5 -0.01 5.24 55.49
CA LYS A 5 -0.28 6.15 54.37
C LYS A 5 0.37 5.56 53.14
N GLN A 6 -0.34 5.47 52.02
CA GLN A 6 0.32 5.53 50.72
C GLN A 6 -0.55 6.25 49.69
N ASN A 7 -0.10 7.48 49.43
CA ASN A 7 -0.42 8.26 48.25
C ASN A 7 -0.17 7.43 46.98
N LEU A 8 -1.12 7.42 46.07
CA LEU A 8 -0.89 7.12 44.67
C LEU A 8 -1.41 8.30 43.84
N GLU A 9 -0.69 9.42 43.96
CA GLU A 9 -0.63 10.40 42.87
C GLU A 9 0.19 9.76 41.74
N VAL A 10 -0.49 9.08 40.80
CA VAL A 10 0.13 8.71 39.52
C VAL A 10 -0.13 9.85 38.57
N GLY A 11 0.94 10.61 38.33
CA GLY A 11 0.96 11.85 37.56
C GLY A 11 0.33 11.70 36.19
N ILE A 12 -0.74 12.46 35.97
CA ILE A 12 -1.17 12.85 34.64
C ILE A 12 -0.03 13.70 34.08
N SER A 13 0.85 13.09 33.28
CA SER A 13 1.81 13.82 32.47
C SER A 13 1.03 14.79 31.59
N ALA A 14 1.00 16.05 32.01
CA ALA A 14 0.37 17.13 31.27
C ALA A 14 1.07 17.21 29.91
N LYS A 15 0.44 16.67 28.85
CA LYS A 15 0.92 16.80 27.47
C LYS A 15 1.12 18.29 27.20
N LYS A 16 2.38 18.73 27.20
CA LYS A 16 2.74 20.13 26.90
C LYS A 16 2.15 20.48 25.53
N ARG A 17 1.38 21.57 25.47
CA ARG A 17 0.83 22.07 24.20
C ARG A 17 1.99 22.35 23.26
N LYS A 18 1.98 21.70 22.10
CA LYS A 18 3.05 21.85 21.10
C LYS A 18 3.20 23.33 20.71
N PRO A 19 4.44 23.84 20.63
CA PRO A 19 4.68 25.18 20.12
C PRO A 19 4.21 25.29 18.66
N ARG A 20 3.44 26.33 18.34
CA ARG A 20 2.94 26.59 16.99
C ARG A 20 4.05 27.21 16.15
N LEU A 21 4.75 26.38 15.36
CA LEU A 21 5.73 26.85 14.39
C LEU A 21 5.07 27.33 13.09
N THR A 22 5.64 28.39 12.50
CA THR A 22 5.22 28.87 11.17
C THR A 22 5.64 27.90 10.05
N LYS A 23 4.91 27.91 8.93
CA LYS A 23 5.24 27.09 7.75
C LYS A 23 6.65 27.39 7.21
N ALA A 24 7.06 28.66 7.21
CA ALA A 24 8.37 29.09 6.74
C ALA A 24 9.50 28.53 7.61
N THR A 25 9.34 28.56 8.93
CA THR A 25 10.31 27.99 9.88
C THR A 25 10.48 26.49 9.65
N LYS A 26 9.36 25.75 9.51
CA LYS A 26 9.38 24.29 9.24
C LYS A 26 10.11 23.96 7.94
N GLN A 27 9.78 24.65 6.85
CA GLN A 27 10.41 24.42 5.54
C GLN A 27 11.90 24.72 5.54
N ARG A 28 12.33 25.78 6.23
CA ARG A 28 13.74 26.14 6.30
C ARG A 28 14.55 25.09 7.05
N VAL A 29 14.07 24.65 8.22
CA VAL A 29 14.74 23.62 9.03
C VAL A 29 14.78 22.30 8.27
N LEU A 30 13.67 21.92 7.61
CA LEU A 30 13.63 20.73 6.77
C LEU A 30 14.68 20.77 5.66
N LYS A 31 14.75 21.85 4.88
CA LYS A 31 15.75 22.01 3.80
C LYS A 31 17.19 21.89 4.30
N TYR A 32 17.47 22.38 5.51
CA TYR A 32 18.79 22.24 6.11
C TYR A 32 19.10 20.78 6.43
N LEU A 33 18.15 20.08 7.06
CA LEU A 33 18.31 18.67 7.45
C LEU A 33 18.39 17.74 6.24
N GLU A 34 17.62 17.98 5.18
CA GLU A 34 17.72 17.25 3.91
C GLU A 34 19.11 17.31 3.30
N LYS A 35 19.81 18.45 3.46
CA LYS A 35 21.15 18.66 2.92
C LYS A 35 22.27 18.13 3.81
N THR A 36 22.06 18.11 5.13
CA THR A 36 23.14 17.87 6.11
C THR A 36 22.97 16.58 6.91
N GLY A 37 21.81 15.94 6.83
CA GLY A 37 21.43 14.76 7.59
C GLY A 37 20.60 15.09 8.83
N PHE A 38 19.70 14.17 9.19
CA PHE A 38 18.77 14.29 10.30
C PHE A 38 19.44 13.79 11.60
N SER A 39 20.23 14.65 12.25
CA SER A 39 20.83 14.39 13.56
C SER A 39 20.46 15.47 14.57
N ARG A 40 20.58 15.19 15.87
CA ARG A 40 20.31 16.16 16.94
C ARG A 40 21.25 17.35 16.88
N GLU A 41 22.50 17.12 16.50
CA GLU A 41 23.53 18.15 16.30
C GLU A 41 23.18 19.06 15.12
N ASN A 42 22.77 18.48 14.00
CA ASN A 42 22.37 19.25 12.82
C ASN A 42 21.06 20.01 13.05
N LEU A 43 20.12 19.46 13.82
CA LEU A 43 18.91 20.15 14.23
C LEU A 43 19.23 21.37 15.10
N LYS A 44 20.15 21.22 16.07
CA LYS A 44 20.64 22.36 16.86
C LYS A 44 21.24 23.44 15.95
N ARG A 45 22.13 23.06 15.03
CA ARG A 45 22.71 23.99 14.04
C ARG A 45 21.66 24.66 13.16
N ALA A 46 20.63 23.94 12.73
CA ALA A 46 19.54 24.47 11.92
C ALA A 46 18.68 25.51 12.65
N THR A 47 18.78 25.54 13.99
CA THR A 47 18.05 26.45 14.88
C THR A 47 18.95 27.46 15.58
N GLU A 48 20.25 27.47 15.29
CA GLU A 48 21.19 28.44 15.88
C GLU A 48 20.79 29.87 15.54
N GLY A 49 20.79 30.74 16.55
CA GLY A 49 20.41 32.15 16.40
C GLY A 49 18.90 32.41 16.35
N GLU A 50 18.05 31.37 16.42
CA GLU A 50 16.60 31.55 16.52
C GLU A 50 16.18 31.87 17.96
N LYS A 51 15.24 32.81 18.10
CA LYS A 51 14.61 33.10 19.40
C LYS A 51 13.88 31.91 19.98
N ASP A 52 13.31 31.07 19.11
CA ASP A 52 12.44 29.96 19.47
C ASP A 52 13.12 28.59 19.23
N ALA A 53 14.46 28.54 19.27
CA ALA A 53 15.23 27.34 18.94
C ALA A 53 14.76 26.08 19.69
N GLU A 54 14.55 26.19 21.02
CA GLU A 54 14.12 25.07 21.85
C GLU A 54 12.71 24.58 21.48
N ALA A 55 11.80 25.52 21.16
CA ALA A 55 10.46 25.20 20.71
C ALA A 55 10.45 24.53 19.33
N ILE A 56 11.39 24.89 18.44
CA ILE A 56 11.56 24.23 17.14
C ILE A 56 12.07 22.80 17.32
N ILE A 57 13.07 22.61 18.18
CA ILE A 57 13.63 21.30 18.49
C ILE A 57 12.55 20.39 19.10
N GLU A 58 11.82 20.89 20.12
CA GLU A 58 10.74 20.16 20.78
C GLU A 58 9.62 19.79 19.80
N TYR A 59 9.22 20.71 18.91
CA TYR A 59 8.23 20.42 17.87
C TYR A 59 8.69 19.29 16.95
N MET A 60 9.93 19.32 16.46
CA MET A 60 10.44 18.35 15.49
C MET A 60 10.58 16.97 16.12
N VAL A 61 11.14 16.88 17.33
CA VAL A 61 11.27 15.61 18.07
C VAL A 61 9.89 15.01 18.35
N ASN A 62 8.94 15.81 18.86
CA ASN A 62 7.59 15.33 19.16
C ASN A 62 6.73 15.10 17.90
N SER A 63 7.18 15.53 16.73
CA SER A 63 6.54 15.20 15.45
C SER A 63 6.98 13.84 14.92
N CYS A 64 8.16 13.34 15.33
CA CYS A 64 8.61 11.99 15.00
C CYS A 64 7.68 10.94 15.63
N GLU A 65 7.35 11.07 16.92
CA GLU A 65 6.44 10.13 17.61
C GLU A 65 5.05 10.07 16.95
N GLU A 66 4.53 11.22 16.49
CA GLU A 66 3.25 11.26 15.77
C GLU A 66 3.35 10.65 14.36
N ALA A 67 4.48 10.83 13.68
CA ALA A 67 4.74 10.21 12.40
C ALA A 67 4.89 8.69 12.54
N GLU A 68 5.63 8.23 13.54
CA GLU A 68 5.77 6.81 13.90
C GLU A 68 4.42 6.20 14.24
N ALA A 69 3.64 6.82 15.13
CA ALA A 69 2.30 6.35 15.48
C ALA A 69 1.31 6.42 14.29
N LYS A 70 1.56 7.26 13.29
CA LYS A 70 0.77 7.31 12.05
C LYS A 70 1.17 6.16 11.11
N VAL A 71 2.48 5.94 10.93
CA VAL A 71 3.01 4.80 10.17
C VAL A 71 2.57 3.49 10.78
N GLU A 72 2.64 3.35 12.11
CA GLU A 72 2.18 2.17 12.84
C GLU A 72 0.69 1.92 12.59
N ARG A 73 -0.16 2.94 12.66
CA ARG A 73 -1.60 2.81 12.35
C ARG A 73 -1.90 2.50 10.89
N GLU A 74 -1.12 3.04 9.95
CA GLU A 74 -1.27 2.74 8.52
C GLU A 74 -0.78 1.31 8.20
N CYS A 75 0.28 0.86 8.89
CA CYS A 75 0.85 -0.48 8.79
C CYS A 75 0.08 -1.56 9.57
N ASP A 76 -0.65 -1.18 10.62
CA ASP A 76 -1.56 -2.06 11.38
C ASP A 76 -3.01 -1.96 10.87
N SER A 77 -3.18 -1.57 9.60
CA SER A 77 -4.50 -1.58 8.97
C SER A 77 -4.94 -3.01 8.67
N VAL A 78 -6.24 -3.27 8.86
CA VAL A 78 -6.86 -4.55 8.53
C VAL A 78 -6.58 -4.93 7.06
N SER A 79 -6.64 -3.96 6.16
CA SER A 79 -6.36 -4.17 4.73
C SER A 79 -4.91 -4.60 4.49
N LEU A 80 -3.91 -3.98 5.14
CA LEU A 80 -2.51 -4.41 4.98
C LEU A 80 -2.25 -5.78 5.58
N ASN A 81 -2.87 -6.09 6.73
CA ASN A 81 -2.80 -7.43 7.32
C ASN A 81 -3.39 -8.50 6.39
N ASN A 82 -4.56 -8.22 5.79
CA ASN A 82 -5.16 -9.10 4.80
C ASN A 82 -4.23 -9.29 3.58
N ILE A 83 -3.67 -8.21 3.03
CA ILE A 83 -2.70 -8.28 1.91
C ILE A 83 -1.50 -9.15 2.28
N ASN A 84 -0.93 -8.99 3.48
CA ASN A 84 0.20 -9.79 3.93
C ASN A 84 -0.16 -11.27 4.07
N GLN A 85 -1.34 -11.59 4.61
CA GLN A 85 -1.83 -12.97 4.70
C GLN A 85 -1.98 -13.60 3.31
N TRP A 86 -2.56 -12.85 2.37
CA TRP A 86 -2.65 -13.28 0.96
C TRP A 86 -1.28 -13.51 0.32
N LEU A 87 -0.32 -12.62 0.57
CA LEU A 87 1.04 -12.76 0.04
C LEU A 87 1.75 -14.01 0.57
N GLU A 88 1.69 -14.26 1.88
CA GLU A 88 2.31 -15.44 2.48
C GLU A 88 1.68 -16.75 1.99
N LEU A 89 0.38 -16.71 1.73
CA LEU A 89 -0.39 -17.83 1.23
C LEU A 89 -0.11 -18.14 -0.24
N MET A 90 -0.01 -17.11 -1.09
CA MET A 90 0.46 -17.27 -2.48
C MET A 90 1.88 -17.84 -2.54
N LYS A 91 2.76 -17.45 -1.59
CA LYS A 91 4.11 -18.03 -1.48
C LYS A 91 4.08 -19.49 -1.04
N SER A 92 3.34 -19.81 0.02
CA SER A 92 3.31 -21.17 0.60
C SER A 92 2.71 -22.20 -0.36
N THR A 93 1.78 -21.77 -1.21
CA THR A 93 1.15 -22.60 -2.25
C THR A 93 1.97 -22.68 -3.54
N GLN A 94 3.15 -22.04 -3.60
CA GLN A 94 3.97 -21.91 -4.81
C GLN A 94 3.16 -21.38 -6.00
N LEU A 95 2.22 -20.47 -5.73
CA LEU A 95 1.25 -20.04 -6.73
C LEU A 95 1.93 -19.48 -7.97
N SER A 96 3.05 -18.77 -7.84
CA SER A 96 3.82 -18.27 -9.00
C SER A 96 4.33 -19.36 -9.96
N GLU A 97 4.60 -20.56 -9.45
CA GLU A 97 5.05 -21.71 -10.26
C GLU A 97 3.87 -22.48 -10.88
N ARG A 98 2.67 -22.29 -10.32
CA ARG A 98 1.41 -22.94 -10.71
C ARG A 98 0.43 -21.99 -11.38
N CYS A 99 0.78 -20.70 -11.44
CA CYS A 99 -0.07 -19.65 -11.97
C CYS A 99 -0.11 -19.82 -13.47
N GLU A 100 -1.32 -20.02 -13.92
CA GLU A 100 -1.69 -20.17 -15.30
C GLU A 100 -1.66 -18.71 -15.87
N TYR A 101 -0.74 -18.45 -16.82
CA TYR A 101 -0.48 -17.11 -17.38
C TYR A 101 -1.41 -16.81 -18.58
N GLU A 102 -2.58 -17.46 -18.66
CA GLU A 102 -3.47 -17.41 -19.83
C GLU A 102 -3.96 -15.99 -20.04
N ALA A 103 -4.26 -15.24 -18.98
CA ALA A 103 -4.63 -13.84 -19.11
C ALA A 103 -3.52 -13.02 -19.81
N ALA A 104 -2.27 -13.23 -19.42
CA ALA A 104 -1.13 -12.60 -20.08
C ALA A 104 -0.97 -13.09 -21.54
N ALA A 105 -1.18 -14.38 -21.79
CA ALA A 105 -1.11 -14.97 -23.13
C ALA A 105 -2.22 -14.44 -24.06
N VAL A 106 -3.45 -14.27 -23.55
CA VAL A 106 -4.58 -13.68 -24.26
C VAL A 106 -4.31 -12.22 -24.58
N VAL A 107 -3.85 -11.43 -23.60
CA VAL A 107 -3.49 -10.01 -23.83
C VAL A 107 -2.36 -9.89 -24.84
N ASN A 108 -1.34 -10.75 -24.76
CA ASN A 108 -0.27 -10.80 -25.76
C ASN A 108 -0.79 -11.22 -27.15
N SER A 109 -1.74 -12.14 -27.23
CA SER A 109 -2.37 -12.53 -28.49
C SER A 109 -3.13 -11.36 -29.13
N ILE A 110 -3.89 -10.61 -28.33
CA ILE A 110 -4.57 -9.37 -28.77
C ILE A 110 -3.54 -8.37 -29.29
N LEU A 111 -2.48 -8.12 -28.51
CA LEU A 111 -1.42 -7.18 -28.86
C LEU A 111 -0.75 -7.52 -30.21
N LEU A 112 -0.56 -8.80 -30.50
CA LEU A 112 0.13 -9.28 -31.70
C LEU A 112 -0.77 -9.39 -32.92
N ASN A 113 -2.05 -9.72 -32.73
CA ASN A 113 -2.95 -10.09 -33.84
C ASN A 113 -4.00 -9.01 -34.16
N GLU A 114 -4.36 -8.16 -33.20
CA GLU A 114 -5.36 -7.12 -33.44
C GLU A 114 -4.75 -5.85 -34.03
N ARG A 115 -5.45 -5.30 -35.02
CA ARG A 115 -5.12 -3.97 -35.55
C ARG A 115 -5.60 -2.91 -34.58
N GLN A 116 -4.65 -2.32 -33.87
CA GLN A 116 -4.92 -1.22 -32.94
C GLN A 116 -5.12 0.10 -33.70
N PRO A 117 -6.07 0.95 -33.29
CA PRO A 117 -6.22 2.29 -33.84
C PRO A 117 -4.96 3.13 -33.56
N LEU A 118 -4.67 4.06 -34.47
CA LEU A 118 -3.57 5.00 -34.27
C LEU A 118 -3.85 5.90 -33.06
N PRO A 119 -2.84 6.29 -32.27
CA PRO A 119 -3.03 7.15 -31.10
C PRO A 119 -3.76 8.46 -31.40
N ALA A 120 -3.54 9.04 -32.59
CA ALA A 120 -4.24 10.23 -33.04
C ALA A 120 -5.77 10.07 -33.10
N LYS A 121 -6.27 8.86 -33.32
CA LYS A 121 -7.72 8.54 -33.31
C LYS A 121 -8.27 8.27 -31.90
N MET A 122 -7.39 8.21 -30.90
CA MET A 122 -7.68 7.89 -29.51
C MET A 122 -7.20 9.03 -28.58
N ASN A 123 -7.22 10.29 -29.04
CA ASN A 123 -6.78 11.45 -28.26
C ASN A 123 -5.36 11.33 -27.68
N GLY A 124 -4.44 10.70 -28.43
CA GLY A 124 -3.06 10.48 -28.01
C GLY A 124 -2.82 9.21 -27.19
N ILE A 125 -3.86 8.43 -26.90
CA ILE A 125 -3.75 7.15 -26.19
C ILE A 125 -3.21 6.08 -27.15
N ASP A 126 -2.07 5.51 -26.79
CA ASP A 126 -1.51 4.34 -27.45
C ASP A 126 -2.03 3.06 -26.79
N LEU A 127 -3.02 2.43 -27.42
CA LEU A 127 -3.60 1.16 -26.95
C LEU A 127 -2.62 -0.01 -27.00
N LYS A 128 -1.65 0.01 -27.93
CA LYS A 128 -0.61 -1.01 -27.99
C LYS A 128 0.26 -0.95 -26.74
N ALA A 129 0.65 0.26 -26.34
CA ALA A 129 1.39 0.47 -25.10
C ALA A 129 0.56 0.10 -23.85
N ALA A 130 -0.74 0.43 -23.84
CA ALA A 130 -1.64 0.07 -22.75
C ALA A 130 -1.80 -1.46 -22.57
N TYR A 131 -2.05 -2.20 -23.66
CA TYR A 131 -2.14 -3.66 -23.59
C TYR A 131 -0.82 -4.32 -23.22
N LYS A 132 0.30 -3.77 -23.71
CA LYS A 132 1.62 -4.26 -23.31
C LYS A 132 1.89 -4.02 -21.82
N PHE A 133 1.47 -2.88 -21.27
CA PHE A 133 1.53 -2.64 -19.83
C PHE A 133 0.78 -3.71 -19.04
N LEU A 134 -0.46 -4.04 -19.45
CA LEU A 134 -1.26 -5.08 -18.81
C LEU A 134 -0.59 -6.46 -18.91
N GLY A 135 -0.11 -6.85 -20.09
CA GLY A 135 0.61 -8.11 -20.28
C GLY A 135 1.85 -8.21 -19.39
N ASN A 136 2.64 -7.14 -19.32
CA ASN A 136 3.82 -7.08 -18.46
C ASN A 136 3.43 -7.13 -16.97
N ALA A 137 2.37 -6.43 -16.57
CA ALA A 137 1.89 -6.44 -15.18
C ALA A 137 1.46 -7.84 -14.74
N LEU A 138 0.73 -8.56 -15.60
CA LEU A 138 0.28 -9.94 -15.34
C LEU A 138 1.45 -10.95 -15.25
N MET A 139 2.60 -10.65 -15.87
CA MET A 139 3.80 -11.49 -15.83
C MET A 139 4.87 -10.98 -14.85
N GLY A 140 4.61 -9.89 -14.12
CA GLY A 140 5.61 -9.25 -13.25
C GLY A 140 6.82 -8.69 -14.00
N GLN A 141 6.67 -8.33 -15.28
CA GLN A 141 7.75 -7.81 -16.12
C GLN A 141 7.91 -6.28 -15.98
N PRO A 142 9.11 -5.74 -16.27
CA PRO A 142 9.35 -4.30 -16.28
C PRO A 142 8.42 -3.55 -17.25
N GLN A 143 8.03 -2.34 -16.88
CA GLN A 143 7.14 -1.50 -17.68
C GLN A 143 7.93 -0.60 -18.63
N GLU A 144 7.45 -0.48 -19.87
CA GLU A 144 8.06 0.39 -20.87
C GLU A 144 7.63 1.85 -20.68
N GLN A 145 8.38 2.78 -21.29
CA GLN A 145 7.95 4.18 -21.33
C GLN A 145 6.67 4.31 -22.17
N MET A 146 5.72 5.08 -21.65
CA MET A 146 4.44 5.36 -22.29
C MET A 146 4.23 6.87 -22.45
N SER A 147 3.35 7.25 -23.37
CA SER A 147 2.92 8.65 -23.49
C SER A 147 2.14 9.08 -22.25
N ASP A 148 2.14 10.38 -21.96
CA ASP A 148 1.40 10.89 -20.80
C ASP A 148 -0.11 10.70 -20.94
N ALA A 149 -0.64 10.74 -22.16
CA ALA A 149 -2.04 10.41 -22.44
C ALA A 149 -2.37 8.95 -22.10
N THR A 150 -1.51 7.99 -22.47
CA THR A 150 -1.69 6.58 -22.11
C THR A 150 -1.57 6.35 -20.61
N LYS A 151 -0.61 6.99 -19.93
CA LYS A 151 -0.47 6.90 -18.47
C LYS A 151 -1.73 7.43 -17.77
N ALA A 152 -2.20 8.61 -18.16
CA ALA A 152 -3.38 9.22 -17.57
C ALA A 152 -4.63 8.35 -17.78
N PHE A 153 -4.77 7.74 -18.97
CA PHE A 153 -5.82 6.77 -19.24
C PHE A 153 -5.74 5.57 -18.31
N LEU A 154 -4.59 4.87 -18.26
CA LEU A 154 -4.40 3.69 -17.40
C LEU A 154 -4.62 4.00 -15.92
N SER A 155 -4.07 5.11 -15.42
CA SER A 155 -4.25 5.53 -14.03
C SER A 155 -5.72 5.72 -13.68
N ARG A 156 -6.48 6.40 -14.55
CA ARG A 156 -7.91 6.61 -14.34
C ARG A 156 -8.68 5.30 -14.31
N GLU A 157 -8.43 4.39 -15.25
CA GLU A 157 -9.14 3.11 -15.29
C GLU A 157 -8.80 2.25 -14.06
N ILE A 158 -7.54 2.23 -13.61
CA ILE A 158 -7.14 1.55 -12.37
C ILE A 158 -7.82 2.17 -11.15
N GLU A 159 -7.88 3.51 -11.06
CA GLU A 159 -8.56 4.20 -9.97
C GLU A 159 -10.07 3.86 -9.92
N LEU A 160 -10.71 3.75 -11.09
CA LEU A 160 -12.12 3.34 -11.18
C LEU A 160 -12.31 1.90 -10.69
N LEU A 161 -11.44 0.97 -11.10
CA LEU A 161 -11.47 -0.42 -10.63
C LEU A 161 -11.23 -0.52 -9.12
N ILE A 162 -10.30 0.27 -8.58
CA ILE A 162 -10.06 0.34 -7.13
C ILE A 162 -11.30 0.87 -6.40
N ALA A 163 -11.93 1.92 -6.93
CA ALA A 163 -13.14 2.48 -6.33
C ALA A 163 -14.32 1.48 -6.36
N GLU A 164 -14.43 0.69 -7.44
CA GLU A 164 -15.41 -0.39 -7.55
C GLU A 164 -15.13 -1.55 -6.60
N ALA A 165 -13.86 -1.89 -6.37
CA ALA A 165 -13.45 -2.97 -5.48
C ALA A 165 -13.40 -2.58 -4.00
N ASN A 166 -13.36 -1.29 -3.67
CA ASN A 166 -13.29 -0.81 -2.28
C ASN A 166 -14.70 -0.56 -1.71
N THR A 167 -15.50 -1.62 -1.61
CA THR A 167 -16.80 -1.60 -0.92
C THR A 167 -16.80 -2.53 0.29
N ASP A 168 -17.73 -2.31 1.22
CA ASP A 168 -17.88 -3.15 2.41
C ASP A 168 -18.15 -4.62 2.01
N GLU A 169 -18.89 -4.84 0.91
CA GLU A 169 -19.16 -6.18 0.38
C GLU A 169 -17.89 -6.86 -0.14
N SER A 170 -17.01 -6.13 -0.84
CA SER A 170 -15.72 -6.68 -1.30
C SER A 170 -14.78 -6.99 -0.13
N ASP A 171 -14.82 -6.16 0.92
CA ASP A 171 -14.07 -6.35 2.16
C ASP A 171 -14.55 -7.59 2.93
N GLU A 172 -15.86 -7.82 2.98
CA GLU A 172 -16.48 -9.02 3.56
C GLU A 172 -16.13 -10.27 2.74
N ALA A 173 -16.24 -10.21 1.41
CA ALA A 173 -15.83 -11.29 0.52
C ALA A 173 -14.34 -11.64 0.71
N ALA A 174 -13.47 -10.64 0.84
CA ALA A 174 -12.04 -10.86 1.10
C ALA A 174 -11.77 -11.55 2.43
N ARG A 175 -12.51 -11.20 3.49
CA ARG A 175 -12.43 -11.88 4.80
C ARG A 175 -12.92 -13.32 4.71
N ASP A 176 -14.05 -13.57 4.05
CA ASP A 176 -14.60 -14.92 3.86
C ASP A 176 -13.63 -15.82 3.09
N MET A 177 -13.08 -15.31 1.98
CA MET A 177 -12.05 -16.01 1.21
C MET A 177 -10.84 -16.38 2.07
N GLY A 178 -10.32 -15.44 2.86
CA GLY A 178 -9.20 -15.71 3.78
C GLY A 178 -9.53 -16.77 4.84
N GLN A 179 -10.73 -16.72 5.41
CA GLN A 179 -11.18 -17.69 6.41
C GLN A 179 -11.36 -19.10 5.83
N ARG A 180 -11.94 -19.22 4.63
CA ARG A 180 -12.09 -20.50 3.93
C ARG A 180 -10.75 -21.12 3.60
N GLN A 181 -9.82 -20.31 3.15
CA GLN A 181 -8.49 -20.79 2.83
C GLN A 181 -7.71 -21.23 4.07
N TYR A 182 -7.85 -20.51 5.19
CA TYR A 182 -7.32 -20.97 6.48
C TYR A 182 -7.92 -22.32 6.92
N ASN A 183 -9.22 -22.51 6.68
CA ASN A 183 -9.92 -23.75 7.03
C ASN A 183 -9.61 -24.91 6.05
N CYS A 184 -9.33 -24.62 4.79
CA CYS A 184 -8.90 -25.59 3.78
C CYS A 184 -7.40 -25.87 3.90
N THR A 185 -7.01 -26.61 4.95
CA THR A 185 -5.62 -27.00 5.16
C THR A 185 -5.14 -28.13 4.24
N GLU A 186 -6.05 -28.92 3.66
CA GLU A 186 -5.75 -29.96 2.67
C GLU A 186 -6.80 -29.97 1.57
N TYR A 187 -6.54 -29.23 0.48
CA TYR A 187 -7.31 -29.37 -0.76
C TYR A 187 -6.50 -30.20 -1.76
N ASP A 188 -7.03 -31.36 -2.16
CA ASP A 188 -6.36 -32.25 -3.10
C ASP A 188 -6.52 -31.75 -4.54
N TYR A 189 -5.64 -30.81 -4.89
CA TYR A 189 -5.51 -30.29 -6.25
C TYR A 189 -5.11 -31.36 -7.28
N GLN A 190 -4.57 -32.52 -6.86
CA GLN A 190 -4.30 -33.65 -7.76
C GLN A 190 -5.57 -34.42 -8.10
N ALA A 191 -6.51 -34.54 -7.16
CA ALA A 191 -7.82 -35.14 -7.38
C ALA A 191 -8.77 -34.22 -8.17
N GLN A 192 -8.58 -32.89 -8.10
CA GLN A 192 -9.46 -31.90 -8.75
C GLN A 192 -8.67 -30.87 -9.59
N PRO A 193 -7.92 -31.30 -10.63
CA PRO A 193 -7.01 -30.43 -11.37
C PRO A 193 -7.70 -29.32 -12.16
N HIS A 194 -8.98 -29.50 -12.50
CA HIS A 194 -9.80 -28.50 -13.20
C HIS A 194 -10.22 -27.32 -12.31
N LYS A 195 -10.16 -27.46 -10.99
CA LYS A 195 -10.49 -26.39 -10.04
C LYS A 195 -9.30 -25.49 -9.72
N CYS A 196 -8.07 -25.99 -9.87
CA CYS A 196 -6.85 -25.20 -9.67
C CYS A 196 -6.81 -23.91 -10.50
N SER A 197 -7.33 -23.95 -11.73
CA SER A 197 -7.25 -22.84 -12.69
C SER A 197 -8.51 -21.98 -12.76
N LEU A 198 -9.68 -22.56 -12.46
CA LEU A 198 -10.97 -21.87 -12.60
C LEU A 198 -11.42 -21.15 -11.33
N ASP A 199 -11.07 -21.69 -10.16
CA ASP A 199 -11.46 -21.12 -8.88
C ASP A 199 -10.49 -21.54 -7.78
N PRO A 200 -9.27 -20.97 -7.76
CA PRO A 200 -8.27 -21.27 -6.74
C PRO A 200 -8.70 -20.86 -5.32
N LEU A 201 -9.85 -20.18 -5.18
CA LEU A 201 -10.36 -19.62 -3.95
C LEU A 201 -11.70 -20.25 -3.49
N LEU A 202 -12.20 -21.28 -4.21
CA LEU A 202 -13.42 -22.02 -3.89
C LEU A 202 -14.68 -21.12 -3.72
N GLN A 203 -14.75 -20.05 -4.50
CA GLN A 203 -15.90 -19.14 -4.53
C GLN A 203 -17.16 -19.76 -5.13
N ASP A 204 -17.05 -20.84 -5.91
CA ASP A 204 -18.14 -21.57 -6.54
C ASP A 204 -19.03 -22.34 -5.55
N GLU A 205 -18.54 -22.62 -4.35
CA GLU A 205 -19.31 -23.19 -3.23
C GLU A 205 -20.36 -22.22 -2.65
N TRP A 206 -20.40 -20.96 -3.10
CA TRP A 206 -21.36 -19.95 -2.66
C TRP A 206 -22.84 -20.25 -2.98
N LYS A 207 -23.16 -21.24 -3.82
CA LYS A 207 -24.51 -21.45 -4.38
C LYS A 207 -25.27 -22.68 -3.87
N THR A 208 -24.88 -23.27 -2.74
CA THR A 208 -25.63 -24.36 -2.10
C THR A 208 -26.24 -23.95 -0.77
#